data_AF-A0A240E6F4-F1
#
_entry.id   AF-A0A240E6F4-F1
#
_cell.length_a   1.000
_cell.length_b   1.000
_cell.length_c   1.000
_cell.angle_alpha   90.00
_cell.angle_beta   90.00
_cell.angle_gamma   90.00
#
_symmetry.space_group_name_H-M   'P 1'
#
loop_
_entity.id
_entity.type
_entity.pdbx_description
1 polymer ?
#
loop_
_entity_poly.entity_id
_entity_poly.type
_entity_poly.pdbx_seq_one_letter_code
_entity_poly.pdbx_strand_id
1 'polypeptide(L)'
;MKTKYLKPQPLVKQSYQHLKRRLFDRKSLILSEQLPYQVIAHFDKATVRHYPAKHHQQQRIPLVLVAPLAVKMAIYDLFPYRSLVRYLTDSGFDIYLIDWGQLNRNDADLDFNYFVFQALPALIKDIKQYTDCDEISLQGWSMAGIFCLLYAASGLDQGIRNLLIFASPIDAYASGRIGLGYQLANRLIEQSPLSLQQILLLKHLPNRIIHSPGKLNALGFKLLNPLGILQGHLQLLKRLSNLEDVKSHATLGDFLNDMIDYPGAINRDMLLWIWLKNPLNQGKFSYKGRTLDINNIKSSLLIGAGDSDGMVTPASVQPLTHLTSSQDVCFKLIPGGHMGLMCSQASSIQFWPFLTNWLEQRSMISQHH
;
A
#
# COMPACT_ATOMS: atom_id res chain seq x y z
N MET A 1 -12.50 56.51 -28.85
CA MET A 1 -12.21 55.09 -29.22
C MET A 1 -12.68 54.19 -28.09
N LYS A 2 -13.80 53.48 -28.28
CA LYS A 2 -14.35 52.54 -27.28
C LYS A 2 -13.53 51.24 -27.33
N THR A 3 -12.89 50.90 -26.23
CA THR A 3 -12.22 49.62 -25.97
C THR A 3 -13.23 48.49 -26.14
N LYS A 4 -13.12 47.73 -27.25
CA LYS A 4 -13.84 46.47 -27.44
C LYS A 4 -13.34 45.49 -26.37
N TYR A 5 -14.13 45.29 -25.32
CA TYR A 5 -13.96 44.14 -24.44
C TYR A 5 -14.09 42.87 -25.28
N LEU A 6 -12.96 42.23 -25.59
CA LEU A 6 -12.91 40.87 -26.08
C LEU A 6 -13.61 39.99 -25.04
N LYS A 7 -14.85 39.59 -25.30
CA LYS A 7 -15.49 38.52 -24.53
C LYS A 7 -14.55 37.32 -24.62
N PRO A 8 -14.05 36.77 -23.49
CA PRO A 8 -13.18 35.61 -23.54
C PRO A 8 -13.90 34.51 -24.31
N GLN A 9 -13.23 33.93 -25.31
CA GLN A 9 -13.77 32.81 -26.07
C GLN A 9 -14.32 31.74 -25.09
N PRO A 10 -15.41 31.03 -25.44
CA PRO A 10 -16.10 30.11 -24.52
C PRO A 10 -15.15 29.14 -23.79
N LEU A 11 -14.09 28.68 -24.47
CA LEU A 11 -13.01 27.87 -23.90
C LEU A 11 -12.17 28.60 -22.84
N VAL A 12 -11.83 29.87 -23.04
CA VAL A 12 -11.08 30.69 -22.07
C VAL A 12 -11.93 30.92 -20.81
N LYS A 13 -13.22 31.17 -20.98
CA LYS A 13 -14.16 31.32 -19.86
C LYS A 13 -14.32 30.01 -19.07
N GLN A 14 -14.41 28.86 -19.75
CA GLN A 14 -14.46 27.54 -19.12
C GLN A 14 -13.15 27.22 -18.37
N SER A 15 -11.99 27.40 -19.01
CA SER A 15 -10.68 27.21 -18.37
C SER A 15 -10.52 28.07 -17.12
N TYR A 16 -10.99 29.32 -17.14
CA TYR A 16 -10.98 30.19 -15.96
C TYR A 16 -11.89 29.68 -14.85
N GLN A 17 -13.10 29.21 -15.17
CA GLN A 17 -14.02 28.63 -14.18
C GLN A 17 -13.46 27.35 -13.55
N HIS A 18 -12.86 26.46 -14.37
CA HIS A 18 -12.22 25.25 -13.88
C HIS A 18 -11.00 25.55 -13.01
N LEU A 19 -10.17 26.52 -13.40
CA LEU A 19 -9.03 26.96 -12.60
C LEU A 19 -9.49 27.56 -11.27
N LYS A 20 -10.52 28.42 -11.28
CA LYS A 20 -11.11 28.98 -10.06
C LYS A 20 -11.61 27.86 -9.13
N ARG A 21 -12.32 26.88 -9.67
CA ARG A 21 -12.79 25.72 -8.90
C ARG A 21 -11.62 24.89 -8.35
N ARG A 22 -10.58 24.66 -9.15
CA ARG A 22 -9.36 23.96 -8.72
C ARG A 22 -8.63 24.65 -7.56
N LEU A 23 -8.65 25.98 -7.52
CA LEU A 23 -7.96 26.78 -6.50
C LEU A 23 -8.81 26.97 -5.24
N PHE A 24 -10.12 27.19 -5.38
CA PHE A 24 -10.99 27.64 -4.27
C PHE A 24 -12.06 26.63 -3.84
N ASP A 25 -12.38 25.63 -4.65
CA ASP A 25 -13.37 24.60 -4.35
C ASP A 25 -12.87 23.22 -4.80
N ARG A 26 -11.69 22.86 -4.29
CA ARG A 26 -11.01 21.62 -4.65
C ARG A 26 -11.81 20.38 -4.24
N LYS A 27 -12.51 20.43 -3.10
CA LYS A 27 -13.24 19.26 -2.56
C LYS A 27 -14.30 18.76 -3.52
N SER A 28 -15.00 19.66 -4.23
CA SER A 28 -16.01 19.28 -5.22
C SER A 28 -15.44 18.65 -6.51
N LEU A 29 -14.11 18.56 -6.62
CA LEU A 29 -13.40 17.93 -7.73
C LEU A 29 -12.75 16.60 -7.34
N ILE A 30 -12.80 16.21 -6.06
CA ILE A 30 -12.24 14.94 -5.58
C ILE A 30 -13.19 13.81 -5.97
N LEU A 31 -12.64 12.80 -6.64
CA LEU A 31 -13.40 11.65 -7.14
C LEU A 31 -13.16 10.35 -6.37
N SER A 32 -12.27 10.37 -5.38
CA SER A 32 -11.92 9.17 -4.59
C SER A 32 -12.94 8.87 -3.49
N GLU A 33 -12.90 7.65 -2.97
CA GLU A 33 -13.72 7.15 -1.83
C GLU A 33 -15.22 7.38 -2.02
N GLN A 34 -15.74 7.04 -3.20
CA GLN A 34 -17.16 7.17 -3.53
C GLN A 34 -17.94 5.88 -3.24
N LEU A 35 -17.27 4.74 -3.09
CA LEU A 35 -17.95 3.49 -2.75
C LEU A 35 -18.42 3.50 -1.29
N PRO A 36 -19.70 3.21 -1.03
CA PRO A 36 -20.19 3.06 0.34
C PRO A 36 -19.56 1.84 0.99
N TYR A 37 -19.29 1.94 2.29
CA TYR A 37 -18.79 0.85 3.12
C TYR A 37 -19.42 0.90 4.51
N GLN A 38 -19.38 -0.24 5.19
CA GLN A 38 -19.70 -0.35 6.61
C GLN A 38 -18.41 -0.56 7.40
N VAL A 39 -18.29 0.08 8.56
CA VAL A 39 -17.23 -0.28 9.51
C VAL A 39 -17.73 -1.43 10.37
N ILE A 40 -17.03 -2.57 10.34
CA ILE A 40 -17.46 -3.80 11.04
C ILE A 40 -16.66 -4.08 12.32
N ALA A 41 -15.45 -3.53 12.45
CA ALA A 41 -14.54 -3.80 13.55
C ALA A 41 -13.60 -2.62 13.80
N HIS A 42 -13.08 -2.55 15.03
CA HIS A 42 -12.18 -1.50 15.50
C HIS A 42 -11.05 -2.11 16.35
N PHE A 43 -9.84 -1.57 16.20
CA PHE A 43 -8.72 -1.81 17.10
C PHE A 43 -7.99 -0.49 17.31
N ASP A 44 -8.14 0.11 18.49
CA ASP A 44 -7.71 1.49 18.77
C ASP A 44 -8.20 2.49 17.70
N LYS A 45 -7.29 3.02 16.87
CA LYS A 45 -7.59 3.93 15.76
C LYS A 45 -7.85 3.22 14.44
N ALA A 46 -7.49 1.94 14.35
CA ALA A 46 -7.68 1.15 13.16
C ALA A 46 -9.13 0.65 13.05
N THR A 47 -9.62 0.52 11.83
CA THR A 47 -10.97 0.07 11.52
C THR A 47 -10.95 -0.93 10.36
N VAL A 48 -11.97 -1.77 10.27
CA VAL A 48 -12.22 -2.61 9.08
C VAL A 48 -13.39 -2.05 8.30
N ARG A 49 -13.12 -1.58 7.08
CA ARG A 49 -14.14 -1.15 6.12
C ARG A 49 -14.58 -2.36 5.27
N HIS A 50 -15.83 -2.79 5.41
CA HIS A 50 -16.47 -3.80 4.59
C HIS A 50 -17.17 -3.17 3.39
N TYR A 51 -16.77 -3.60 2.19
CA TYR A 51 -17.43 -3.28 0.94
C TYR A 51 -18.12 -4.56 0.43
N PRO A 52 -19.46 -4.62 0.43
CA PRO A 52 -20.18 -5.81 0.02
C PRO A 52 -20.05 -6.05 -1.48
N ALA A 53 -19.95 -7.32 -1.87
CA ALA A 53 -20.03 -7.72 -3.28
C ALA A 53 -21.37 -7.30 -3.90
N LYS A 54 -21.38 -6.85 -5.16
CA LYS A 54 -22.64 -6.54 -5.87
C LYS A 54 -23.49 -7.77 -6.12
N HIS A 55 -22.82 -8.89 -6.39
CA HIS A 55 -23.42 -10.21 -6.55
C HIS A 55 -22.73 -11.14 -5.58
N HIS A 56 -23.29 -11.26 -4.38
CA HIS A 56 -22.71 -12.09 -3.33
C HIS A 56 -22.69 -13.56 -3.77
N GLN A 57 -21.49 -14.15 -3.76
CA GLN A 57 -21.32 -15.58 -3.97
C GLN A 57 -21.15 -16.24 -2.61
N GLN A 58 -22.18 -16.98 -2.16
CA GLN A 58 -22.30 -17.57 -0.82
C GLN A 58 -21.18 -18.55 -0.41
N GLN A 59 -20.19 -18.81 -1.27
CA GLN A 59 -19.13 -19.79 -1.06
C GLN A 59 -17.74 -19.22 -1.31
N ARG A 60 -17.49 -17.93 -1.07
CA ARG A 60 -16.16 -17.34 -1.19
C ARG A 60 -15.60 -16.91 0.15
N ILE A 61 -14.32 -17.20 0.39
CA ILE A 61 -13.62 -16.69 1.56
C ILE A 61 -13.44 -15.17 1.48
N PRO A 62 -13.44 -14.46 2.62
CA PRO A 62 -13.21 -13.02 2.69
C PRO A 62 -11.88 -12.59 2.06
N LEU A 63 -11.89 -11.49 1.29
CA LEU A 63 -10.68 -10.85 0.80
C LEU A 63 -10.32 -9.64 1.66
N VAL A 64 -9.28 -9.80 2.46
CA VAL A 64 -8.74 -8.77 3.35
C VAL A 64 -7.65 -7.99 2.64
N LEU A 65 -7.83 -6.68 2.50
CA LEU A 65 -6.83 -5.77 1.95
C LEU A 65 -6.18 -5.00 3.08
N VAL A 66 -4.85 -4.97 3.11
CA VAL A 66 -4.07 -4.23 4.11
C VAL A 66 -3.29 -3.12 3.39
N ALA A 67 -3.68 -1.88 3.68
CA ALA A 67 -3.02 -0.70 3.14
C ALA A 67 -1.71 -0.41 3.88
N PRO A 68 -0.67 0.16 3.23
CA PRO A 68 0.50 0.66 3.93
C PRO A 68 0.13 1.85 4.83
N LEU A 69 0.97 2.16 5.82
CA LEU A 69 0.80 3.40 6.60
C LEU A 69 1.11 4.63 5.73
N ALA A 70 0.80 5.81 6.26
CA ALA A 70 1.04 7.12 5.66
C ALA A 70 0.30 7.42 4.34
N VAL A 71 -0.52 6.51 3.82
CA VAL A 71 -1.39 6.75 2.66
C VAL A 71 -2.86 6.77 3.07
N LYS A 72 -3.67 7.56 2.35
CA LYS A 72 -5.13 7.49 2.47
C LYS A 72 -5.65 6.20 1.83
N MET A 73 -6.72 5.64 2.38
CA MET A 73 -7.42 4.48 1.81
C MET A 73 -7.97 4.73 0.41
N ALA A 74 -8.15 6.02 0.06
CA ALA A 74 -8.41 6.50 -1.29
C ALA A 74 -7.55 5.84 -2.40
N ILE A 75 -6.37 5.28 -2.13
CA ILE A 75 -5.59 4.56 -3.15
C ILE A 75 -6.33 3.33 -3.72
N TYR A 76 -7.17 2.68 -2.92
CA TYR A 76 -7.95 1.50 -3.30
C TYR A 76 -9.26 1.87 -4.04
N ASP A 77 -9.70 3.13 -3.92
CA ASP A 77 -10.87 3.70 -4.59
C ASP A 77 -10.56 5.12 -5.11
N LEU A 78 -9.51 5.23 -5.95
CA LEU A 78 -8.93 6.53 -6.31
C LEU A 78 -9.75 7.26 -7.37
N PHE A 79 -10.23 6.53 -8.38
CA PHE A 79 -11.11 7.04 -9.41
C PHE A 79 -12.27 6.06 -9.64
N PRO A 80 -13.47 6.52 -10.01
CA PRO A 80 -14.60 5.64 -10.29
C PRO A 80 -14.32 4.56 -11.34
N TYR A 81 -13.41 4.84 -12.29
CA TYR A 81 -12.97 3.96 -13.37
C TYR A 81 -11.61 3.28 -13.10
N ARG A 82 -10.95 3.59 -11.97
CA ARG A 82 -9.70 2.98 -11.50
C ARG A 82 -9.78 2.78 -9.99
N SER A 83 -10.78 1.99 -9.59
CA SER A 83 -11.02 1.59 -8.21
C SER A 83 -10.89 0.09 -8.13
N LEU A 84 -9.86 -0.39 -7.44
CA LEU A 84 -9.62 -1.83 -7.27
C LEU A 84 -10.74 -2.44 -6.44
N VAL A 85 -11.19 -1.75 -5.39
CA VAL A 85 -12.30 -2.21 -4.55
C VAL A 85 -13.59 -2.33 -5.36
N ARG A 86 -13.90 -1.33 -6.20
CA ARG A 86 -15.06 -1.43 -7.10
C ARG A 86 -14.93 -2.59 -8.07
N TYR A 87 -13.75 -2.76 -8.67
CA TYR A 87 -13.53 -3.86 -9.61
C TYR A 87 -13.74 -5.23 -8.96
N LEU A 88 -13.18 -5.45 -7.76
CA LEU A 88 -13.29 -6.73 -7.07
C LEU A 88 -14.71 -6.99 -6.53
N THR A 89 -15.39 -5.97 -6.00
CA THR A 89 -16.79 -6.08 -5.56
C THR A 89 -17.75 -6.32 -6.73
N ASP A 90 -17.48 -5.72 -7.89
CA ASP A 90 -18.20 -5.99 -9.15
C ASP A 90 -17.94 -7.42 -9.65
N SER A 91 -16.74 -7.97 -9.39
CA SER A 91 -16.35 -9.37 -9.66
C SER A 91 -16.83 -10.38 -8.60
N GLY A 92 -17.62 -9.95 -7.61
CA GLY A 92 -18.25 -10.85 -6.64
C GLY A 92 -17.44 -11.15 -5.38
N PHE A 93 -16.41 -10.35 -5.05
CA PHE A 93 -15.67 -10.49 -3.78
C PHE A 93 -16.17 -9.53 -2.71
N ASP A 94 -16.40 -10.05 -1.50
CA ASP A 94 -16.54 -9.24 -0.30
C ASP A 94 -15.16 -8.74 0.16
N ILE A 95 -15.03 -7.42 0.26
CA ILE A 95 -13.74 -6.77 0.55
C ILE A 95 -13.73 -6.22 1.97
N TYR A 96 -12.69 -6.55 2.71
CA TYR A 96 -12.43 -6.07 4.07
C TYR A 96 -11.13 -5.30 4.08
N LEU A 97 -11.21 -3.97 4.01
CA LEU A 97 -10.05 -3.09 3.97
C LEU A 97 -9.69 -2.65 5.39
N ILE A 98 -8.47 -2.99 5.83
CA ILE A 98 -7.91 -2.49 7.08
C ILE A 98 -7.43 -1.05 6.87
N ASP A 99 -8.08 -0.13 7.57
CA ASP A 99 -7.73 1.28 7.63
C ASP A 99 -7.09 1.58 8.98
N TRP A 100 -5.81 1.94 9.00
CA TRP A 100 -5.06 2.25 10.22
C TRP A 100 -5.48 3.55 10.91
N GLY A 101 -6.36 4.33 10.29
CA GLY A 101 -6.81 5.62 10.79
C GLY A 101 -5.75 6.71 10.71
N GLN A 102 -5.99 7.81 11.43
CA GLN A 102 -5.04 8.93 11.47
C GLN A 102 -4.07 8.77 12.63
N LEU A 103 -2.85 8.37 12.30
CA LEU A 103 -1.72 8.39 13.22
C LEU A 103 -1.15 9.81 13.33
N ASN A 104 -0.61 10.13 14.49
CA ASN A 104 0.01 11.41 14.79
C ASN A 104 1.25 11.22 15.68
N ARG A 105 1.87 12.33 16.07
CA ARG A 105 3.10 12.31 16.88
C ARG A 105 2.99 11.55 18.21
N ASN A 106 1.79 11.44 18.80
CA ASN A 106 1.59 10.67 20.03
C ASN A 106 1.67 9.16 19.80
N ASP A 107 1.52 8.72 18.56
CA ASP A 107 1.65 7.32 18.16
C ASP A 107 3.09 6.94 17.82
N ALA A 108 4.07 7.78 18.13
CA ALA A 108 5.46 7.58 17.70
C ALA A 108 6.06 6.24 18.13
N ASP A 109 5.57 5.62 19.20
CA ASP A 109 6.08 4.38 19.76
C ASP A 109 5.48 3.10 19.12
N LEU A 110 4.52 3.23 18.19
CA LEU A 110 3.94 2.09 17.47
C LEU A 110 4.97 1.48 16.49
N ASP A 111 5.21 0.18 16.62
CA ASP A 111 6.26 -0.58 15.92
C ASP A 111 5.71 -1.89 15.30
N PHE A 112 6.58 -2.77 14.78
CA PHE A 112 6.10 -4.05 14.22
C PHE A 112 5.28 -4.88 15.21
N ASN A 113 5.58 -4.81 16.52
CA ASN A 113 4.81 -5.56 17.50
C ASN A 113 3.35 -5.09 17.57
N TYR A 114 3.11 -3.79 17.49
CA TYR A 114 1.75 -3.25 17.43
C TYR A 114 1.04 -3.66 16.13
N PHE A 115 1.61 -3.34 14.96
CA PHE A 115 0.89 -3.52 13.70
C PHE A 115 0.74 -5.01 13.33
N VAL A 116 1.78 -5.82 13.52
CA VAL A 116 1.82 -7.21 13.03
C VAL A 116 1.31 -8.21 14.06
N PHE A 117 1.59 -8.00 15.35
CA PHE A 117 1.31 -9.00 16.38
C PHE A 117 0.17 -8.63 17.34
N GLN A 118 -0.40 -7.42 17.23
CA GLN A 118 -1.55 -6.99 18.04
C GLN A 118 -2.73 -6.59 17.16
N ALA A 119 -2.57 -5.56 16.33
CA ALA A 119 -3.68 -4.99 15.56
C ALA A 119 -4.15 -5.91 14.42
N LEU A 120 -3.24 -6.36 13.55
CA LEU A 120 -3.59 -7.23 12.42
C LEU A 120 -4.28 -8.55 12.85
N PRO A 121 -3.77 -9.31 13.85
CA PRO A 121 -4.43 -10.52 14.33
C PRO A 121 -5.82 -10.24 14.94
N ALA A 122 -5.98 -9.15 15.69
CA ALA A 122 -7.27 -8.78 16.28
C ALA A 122 -8.31 -8.45 15.22
N LEU A 123 -7.94 -7.61 14.24
CA LEU A 123 -8.84 -7.22 13.15
C LEU A 123 -9.19 -8.41 12.25
N ILE A 124 -8.24 -9.31 11.96
CA ILE A 124 -8.51 -10.54 11.20
C ILE A 124 -9.45 -11.47 11.96
N LYS A 125 -9.26 -11.62 13.28
CA LYS A 125 -10.18 -12.40 14.11
C LYS A 125 -11.61 -11.86 14.03
N ASP A 126 -11.78 -10.53 14.12
CA ASP A 126 -13.09 -9.90 14.02
C ASP A 126 -13.71 -10.10 12.63
N ILE A 127 -12.91 -10.04 11.56
CA ILE A 127 -13.37 -10.35 10.19
C ILE A 127 -13.87 -11.79 10.11
N LYS A 128 -13.08 -12.76 10.58
CA LYS A 128 -13.45 -14.18 10.56
C LYS A 128 -14.75 -14.45 11.32
N GLN A 129 -14.90 -13.83 12.49
CA GLN A 129 -16.13 -13.92 13.29
C GLN A 129 -17.33 -13.26 12.58
N TYR A 130 -17.13 -12.10 11.96
CA TYR A 130 -18.19 -11.40 11.22
C TYR A 130 -18.66 -12.20 10.00
N THR A 131 -17.73 -12.90 9.33
CA THR A 131 -18.03 -13.67 8.10
C THR A 131 -18.43 -15.12 8.35
N ASP A 132 -18.31 -15.60 9.59
CA ASP A 132 -18.42 -17.04 9.93
C ASP A 132 -17.52 -17.91 9.03
N CYS A 133 -16.26 -17.47 8.84
CA CYS A 133 -15.30 -18.12 7.94
C CYS A 133 -13.91 -18.12 8.57
N ASP A 134 -13.36 -19.30 8.81
CA ASP A 134 -12.04 -19.47 9.44
C ASP A 134 -10.87 -19.15 8.51
N GLU A 135 -11.12 -19.03 7.21
CA GLU A 135 -10.09 -18.83 6.19
C GLU A 135 -10.24 -17.49 5.47
N ILE A 136 -9.13 -16.84 5.13
CA ILE A 136 -9.11 -15.56 4.41
C ILE A 136 -8.11 -15.56 3.26
N SER A 137 -8.37 -14.71 2.27
CA SER A 137 -7.36 -14.20 1.34
C SER A 137 -6.80 -12.90 1.90
N LEU A 138 -5.49 -12.84 2.17
CA LEU A 138 -4.83 -11.68 2.77
C LEU A 138 -3.91 -10.99 1.75
N GLN A 139 -4.18 -9.74 1.42
CA GLN A 139 -3.39 -8.93 0.49
C GLN A 139 -2.70 -7.79 1.23
N GLY A 140 -1.39 -7.66 1.04
CA GLY A 140 -0.62 -6.52 1.52
C GLY A 140 0.20 -5.89 0.40
N TRP A 141 0.24 -4.56 0.36
CA TRP A 141 1.04 -3.79 -0.60
C TRP A 141 2.07 -2.91 0.10
N SER A 142 3.28 -2.85 -0.46
CA SER A 142 4.39 -2.07 0.07
C SER A 142 4.70 -2.47 1.52
N MET A 143 4.78 -1.52 2.43
CA MET A 143 5.00 -1.83 3.85
C MET A 143 3.95 -2.77 4.45
N ALA A 144 2.69 -2.72 4.01
CA ALA A 144 1.69 -3.66 4.49
C ALA A 144 1.90 -5.09 3.98
N GLY A 145 2.54 -5.27 2.82
CA GLY A 145 2.96 -6.61 2.40
C GLY A 145 4.02 -7.19 3.32
N ILE A 146 4.92 -6.35 3.86
CA ILE A 146 5.82 -6.77 4.94
C ILE A 146 5.02 -7.17 6.18
N PHE A 147 4.02 -6.39 6.60
CA PHE A 147 3.20 -6.76 7.77
C PHE A 147 2.48 -8.10 7.58
N CYS A 148 1.83 -8.30 6.44
CA CYS A 148 1.14 -9.56 6.12
C CYS A 148 2.12 -10.73 6.05
N LEU A 149 3.31 -10.52 5.46
CA LEU A 149 4.34 -11.55 5.38
C LEU A 149 4.86 -11.94 6.78
N LEU A 150 5.16 -10.96 7.63
CA LEU A 150 5.63 -11.21 9.00
C LEU A 150 4.55 -11.91 9.84
N TYR A 151 3.29 -11.53 9.66
CA TYR A 151 2.16 -12.17 10.32
C TYR A 151 2.01 -13.63 9.87
N ALA A 152 2.01 -13.91 8.57
CA ALA A 152 1.94 -15.28 8.06
C ALA A 152 3.16 -16.13 8.50
N ALA A 153 4.37 -15.57 8.43
CA ALA A 153 5.62 -16.24 8.85
C ALA A 153 5.69 -16.50 10.37
N SER A 154 4.90 -15.76 11.17
CA SER A 154 4.81 -15.99 12.62
C SER A 154 4.09 -17.29 12.98
N GLY A 155 3.30 -17.85 12.06
CA GLY A 155 2.48 -19.05 12.32
C GLY A 155 1.28 -18.82 13.25
N LEU A 156 1.00 -17.56 13.64
CA LEU A 156 -0.12 -17.21 14.53
C LEU A 156 -1.50 -17.50 13.94
N ASP A 157 -1.62 -17.56 12.61
CA ASP A 157 -2.87 -17.83 11.92
C ASP A 157 -2.67 -18.85 10.80
N GLN A 158 -3.29 -20.02 10.95
CA GLN A 158 -3.28 -21.09 9.97
C GLN A 158 -4.41 -20.96 8.93
N GLY A 159 -5.35 -20.04 9.15
CA GLY A 159 -6.46 -19.75 8.24
C GLY A 159 -6.15 -18.66 7.21
N ILE A 160 -4.87 -18.45 6.84
CA ILE A 160 -4.53 -17.62 5.68
C ILE A 160 -4.44 -18.56 4.48
N ARG A 161 -5.51 -18.66 3.69
CA ARG A 161 -5.55 -19.57 2.53
C ARG A 161 -4.73 -19.04 1.37
N ASN A 162 -4.89 -17.75 1.07
CA ASN A 162 -4.18 -17.06 0.02
C ASN A 162 -3.42 -15.87 0.61
N LEU A 163 -2.14 -15.74 0.28
CA LEU A 163 -1.32 -14.60 0.67
C LEU A 163 -0.82 -13.87 -0.58
N LEU A 164 -1.18 -12.59 -0.71
CA LEU A 164 -0.88 -11.76 -1.86
C LEU A 164 0.07 -10.62 -1.43
N ILE A 165 1.32 -10.66 -1.89
CA ILE A 165 2.37 -9.71 -1.50
C ILE A 165 2.79 -8.87 -2.70
N PHE A 166 2.47 -7.58 -2.70
CA PHE A 166 2.73 -6.68 -3.83
C PHE A 166 3.75 -5.59 -3.48
N ALA A 167 4.74 -5.38 -4.35
CA ALA A 167 5.79 -4.36 -4.25
C ALA A 167 6.37 -4.22 -2.84
N SER A 168 6.71 -5.34 -2.21
CA SER A 168 7.27 -5.40 -0.85
C SER A 168 8.68 -6.00 -0.92
N PRO A 169 9.73 -5.30 -0.45
CA PRO A 169 11.11 -5.75 -0.61
C PRO A 169 11.42 -6.93 0.33
N ILE A 170 11.81 -8.07 -0.26
CA ILE A 170 12.32 -9.24 0.46
C ILE A 170 13.85 -9.22 0.51
N ASP A 171 14.47 -8.86 -0.62
CA ASP A 171 15.88 -8.49 -0.70
C ASP A 171 16.00 -6.99 -0.98
N ALA A 172 16.09 -6.19 0.09
CA ALA A 172 16.22 -4.75 -0.03
C ALA A 172 17.51 -4.31 -0.75
N TYR A 173 18.57 -5.13 -0.76
CA TYR A 173 19.81 -4.80 -1.47
C TYR A 173 19.66 -4.90 -2.98
N ALA A 174 18.71 -5.71 -3.47
CA ALA A 174 18.38 -5.83 -4.88
C ALA A 174 17.50 -4.69 -5.43
N SER A 175 17.11 -3.72 -4.57
CA SER A 175 16.35 -2.51 -4.94
C SER A 175 17.21 -1.45 -5.65
N GLY A 176 17.95 -1.85 -6.68
CA GLY A 176 18.75 -0.97 -7.52
C GLY A 176 19.77 -0.12 -6.76
N ARG A 177 19.88 1.17 -7.12
CA ARG A 177 20.87 2.09 -6.51
C ARG A 177 20.61 2.33 -5.03
N ILE A 178 19.34 2.35 -4.62
CA ILE A 178 18.96 2.54 -3.21
C ILE A 178 19.43 1.33 -2.40
N GLY A 179 19.16 0.12 -2.88
CA GLY A 179 19.60 -1.12 -2.25
C GLY A 179 21.12 -1.23 -2.10
N LEU A 180 21.88 -0.89 -3.16
CA LEU A 180 23.35 -0.83 -3.10
C LEU A 180 23.84 0.17 -2.04
N GLY A 181 23.18 1.31 -1.91
CA GLY A 181 23.48 2.31 -0.86
C GLY A 181 23.31 1.74 0.54
N TYR A 182 22.20 1.06 0.81
CA TYR A 182 21.96 0.40 2.10
C TYR A 182 22.95 -0.74 2.37
N GLN A 183 23.30 -1.53 1.35
CA GLN A 183 24.28 -2.61 1.49
C GLN A 183 25.68 -2.07 1.85
N LEU A 184 26.10 -0.97 1.22
CA LEU A 184 27.35 -0.30 1.54
C LEU A 184 27.30 0.28 2.95
N ALA A 185 26.22 0.96 3.32
CA ALA A 185 26.03 1.52 4.65
C ALA A 185 26.08 0.44 5.74
N ASN A 186 25.40 -0.70 5.56
CA ASN A 186 25.43 -1.78 6.55
C ASN A 186 26.85 -2.35 6.73
N ARG A 187 27.59 -2.55 5.64
CA ARG A 187 29.00 -3.00 5.70
C ARG A 187 29.89 -2.03 6.47
N LEU A 188 29.75 -0.72 6.20
CA LEU A 188 30.52 0.31 6.91
C LEU A 188 30.16 0.38 8.40
N ILE A 189 28.87 0.22 8.74
CA ILE A 189 28.43 0.16 10.14
C ILE A 189 29.03 -1.05 10.83
N GLU A 190 28.99 -2.24 10.22
CA GLU A 190 29.55 -3.47 10.81
C GLU A 190 31.06 -3.39 11.04
N GLN A 191 31.78 -2.61 10.23
CA GLN A 191 33.21 -2.35 10.40
C GLN A 191 33.52 -1.22 11.41
N SER A 192 32.52 -0.44 11.81
CA SER A 192 32.71 0.67 12.75
C SER A 192 32.79 0.20 14.21
N PRO A 193 33.44 0.97 15.11
CA PRO A 193 33.45 0.69 16.54
C PRO A 193 32.04 0.52 17.13
N LEU A 194 31.88 -0.38 18.10
CA LEU A 194 30.57 -0.70 18.72
C LEU A 194 29.81 0.54 19.25
N SER A 195 30.52 1.54 19.76
CA SER A 195 29.92 2.81 20.22
C SER A 195 29.25 3.58 19.07
N LEU A 196 29.88 3.62 17.90
CA LEU A 196 29.33 4.24 16.70
C LEU A 196 28.19 3.40 16.10
N GLN A 197 28.29 2.07 16.14
CA GLN A 197 27.22 1.18 15.67
C GLN A 197 25.90 1.44 16.39
N GLN A 198 25.92 1.60 17.72
CA GLN A 198 24.70 1.82 18.50
C GLN A 198 24.00 3.13 18.12
N ILE A 199 24.78 4.17 17.81
CA ILE A 199 24.27 5.47 17.36
C ILE A 199 23.71 5.36 15.94
N LEU A 200 24.48 4.76 15.01
CA LEU A 200 24.11 4.64 13.60
C LEU A 200 22.91 3.72 13.36
N LEU A 201 22.71 2.71 14.22
CA LEU A 201 21.54 1.84 14.21
C LEU A 201 20.31 2.48 14.85
N LEU A 202 20.32 3.80 15.15
CA LEU A 202 19.19 4.55 15.70
C LEU A 202 18.58 3.93 16.97
N LYS A 203 19.31 3.05 17.68
CA LYS A 203 18.75 2.26 18.81
C LYS A 203 18.37 3.14 20.00
N HIS A 204 19.07 4.27 20.16
CA HIS A 204 18.90 5.19 21.28
C HIS A 204 18.22 6.51 20.90
N LEU A 205 17.83 6.69 19.62
CA LEU A 205 17.14 7.89 19.20
C LEU A 205 15.67 7.83 19.65
N PRO A 206 15.16 8.87 20.34
CA PRO A 206 13.75 8.93 20.70
C PRO A 206 12.86 8.78 19.47
N ASN A 207 11.84 7.92 19.55
CA ASN A 207 10.92 7.68 18.44
C ASN A 207 10.26 8.96 17.94
N ARG A 208 10.02 9.94 18.82
CA ARG A 208 9.47 11.26 18.46
C ARG A 208 10.36 12.09 17.52
N ILE A 209 11.64 11.74 17.36
CA ILE A 209 12.58 12.37 16.43
C ILE A 209 12.62 11.63 15.08
N ILE A 210 12.42 10.30 15.10
CA ILE A 210 12.34 9.46 13.89
C ILE A 210 10.94 9.53 13.24
N HIS A 211 9.96 10.04 13.99
CA HIS A 211 8.63 10.39 13.47
C HIS A 211 8.76 11.27 12.22
N SER A 212 8.05 10.90 11.17
CA SER A 212 8.01 11.68 9.94
C SER A 212 6.63 12.30 9.76
N PRO A 213 6.49 13.63 9.91
CA PRO A 213 5.28 14.36 9.60
C PRO A 213 4.78 14.09 8.17
N GLY A 214 3.46 13.98 8.00
CA GLY A 214 2.83 13.72 6.71
C GLY A 214 3.23 14.69 5.60
N LYS A 215 3.46 15.97 5.93
CA LYS A 215 3.95 16.98 4.98
C LYS A 215 5.36 16.69 4.46
N LEU A 216 6.24 16.13 5.29
CA LEU A 216 7.58 15.71 4.88
C LEU A 216 7.51 14.44 4.02
N ASN A 217 6.63 13.50 4.35
CA ASN A 217 6.37 12.32 3.52
C ASN A 217 5.87 12.71 2.13
N ALA A 218 4.90 13.61 2.06
CA ALA A 218 4.37 14.15 0.81
C ALA A 218 5.46 14.82 -0.03
N LEU A 219 6.36 15.59 0.59
CA LEU A 219 7.50 16.19 -0.10
C LEU A 219 8.49 15.13 -0.61
N GLY A 220 8.87 14.17 0.24
CA GLY A 220 9.77 13.08 -0.13
C GLY A 220 9.23 12.25 -1.30
N PHE A 221 7.94 11.91 -1.26
CA PHE A 221 7.28 11.19 -2.35
C PHE A 221 7.33 11.97 -3.66
N LYS A 222 7.11 13.30 -3.61
CA LYS A 222 7.21 14.14 -4.81
C LYS A 222 8.62 14.20 -5.40
N LEU A 223 9.64 14.18 -4.55
CA LEU A 223 11.03 14.17 -4.99
C LEU A 223 11.45 12.84 -5.62
N LEU A 224 10.73 11.74 -5.37
CA LEU A 224 10.96 10.45 -6.05
C LEU A 224 10.50 10.49 -7.52
N ASN A 225 9.50 11.31 -7.87
CA ASN A 225 9.01 11.45 -9.25
C ASN A 225 8.79 12.93 -9.67
N PRO A 226 9.86 13.75 -9.68
CA PRO A 226 9.74 15.18 -9.92
C PRO A 226 9.32 15.48 -11.38
N LEU A 227 9.80 14.68 -12.33
CA LEU A 227 9.44 14.81 -13.74
C LEU A 227 7.96 14.48 -13.99
N GLY A 228 7.45 13.40 -13.39
CA GLY A 228 6.04 13.04 -13.50
C GLY A 228 5.11 14.12 -12.92
N ILE A 229 5.50 14.75 -11.82
CA ILE A 229 4.74 15.86 -11.22
C ILE A 229 4.75 17.09 -12.11
N LEU A 230 5.92 17.47 -12.64
CA LEU A 230 6.03 18.62 -13.54
C LEU A 230 5.20 18.40 -14.81
N GLN A 231 5.28 17.20 -15.39
CA GLN A 231 4.46 16.81 -16.54
C GLN A 231 2.97 16.88 -16.21
N GLY A 232 2.55 16.40 -15.04
CA GLY A 232 1.15 16.49 -14.58
C GLY A 232 0.66 17.94 -14.50
N HIS A 233 1.46 18.86 -13.95
CA HIS A 233 1.12 20.27 -13.89
C HIS A 233 1.06 20.93 -15.28
N LEU A 234 2.01 20.62 -16.16
CA LEU A 234 2.00 21.11 -17.54
C LEU A 234 0.79 20.60 -18.32
N GLN A 235 0.43 19.32 -18.16
CA GLN A 235 -0.76 18.73 -18.78
C GLN A 235 -2.05 19.38 -18.26
N LEU A 236 -2.13 19.67 -16.96
CA LEU A 236 -3.26 20.42 -16.40
C LEU A 236 -3.41 21.78 -17.08
N LEU A 237 -2.33 22.57 -17.17
CA LEU A 237 -2.38 23.89 -17.80
C LEU A 237 -2.82 23.82 -19.27
N LYS A 238 -2.32 22.82 -20.00
CA LYS A 238 -2.69 22.59 -21.40
C LYS A 238 -4.14 22.14 -21.58
N ARG A 239 -4.73 21.50 -20.56
CA ARG A 239 -6.08 20.89 -20.63
C ARG A 239 -7.08 21.47 -19.62
N LEU A 240 -6.87 22.72 -19.19
CA LEU A 240 -7.75 23.40 -18.23
C LEU A 240 -9.21 23.48 -18.68
N SER A 241 -9.48 23.44 -19.99
CA SER A 241 -10.83 23.42 -20.54
C SER A 241 -11.56 22.09 -20.33
N ASN A 242 -10.85 20.99 -20.05
CA ASN A 242 -11.43 19.68 -19.78
C ASN A 242 -11.62 19.46 -18.28
N LEU A 243 -12.87 19.40 -17.84
CA LEU A 243 -13.21 19.21 -16.42
C LEU A 243 -12.70 17.88 -15.87
N GLU A 244 -12.67 16.81 -16.66
CA GLU A 244 -12.23 15.48 -16.19
C GLU A 244 -10.71 15.42 -15.95
N ASP A 245 -9.92 16.13 -16.76
CA ASP A 245 -8.49 16.29 -16.53
C ASP A 245 -8.23 17.12 -15.25
N VAL A 246 -9.02 18.17 -15.04
CA VAL A 246 -8.94 19.03 -13.84
C VAL A 246 -9.32 18.25 -12.57
N LYS A 247 -10.38 17.44 -12.61
CA LYS A 247 -10.77 16.53 -11.52
C LYS A 247 -9.71 15.46 -11.26
N SER A 248 -9.16 14.87 -12.32
CA SER A 248 -8.09 13.86 -12.22
C SER A 248 -6.86 14.43 -11.51
N HIS A 249 -6.43 15.62 -11.90
CA HIS A 249 -5.34 16.32 -11.23
C HIS A 249 -5.70 16.74 -9.80
N ALA A 250 -6.93 17.19 -9.53
CA ALA A 250 -7.36 17.58 -8.19
C ALA A 250 -7.33 16.40 -7.21
N THR A 251 -7.85 15.24 -7.66
CA THR A 251 -7.92 13.98 -6.93
C THR A 251 -6.53 13.41 -6.65
N LEU A 252 -5.66 13.30 -7.67
CA LEU A 252 -4.29 12.84 -7.46
C LEU A 252 -3.52 13.77 -6.52
N GLY A 253 -3.72 15.08 -6.65
CA GLY A 253 -3.15 16.02 -5.70
C GLY A 253 -3.66 15.78 -4.28
N ASP A 254 -4.94 15.41 -4.09
CA ASP A 254 -5.55 15.24 -2.75
C ASP A 254 -4.94 14.05 -2.02
N PHE A 255 -4.72 12.99 -2.78
CA PHE A 255 -3.99 11.83 -2.33
C PHE A 255 -2.53 12.16 -1.97
N LEU A 256 -1.80 12.87 -2.84
CA LEU A 256 -0.36 13.10 -2.67
C LEU A 256 0.01 14.22 -1.68
N ASN A 257 -0.86 15.19 -1.45
CA ASN A 257 -0.55 16.36 -0.61
C ASN A 257 -0.82 16.13 0.87
N ASP A 258 -1.76 15.25 1.19
CA ASP A 258 -2.27 15.03 2.54
C ASP A 258 -1.93 13.60 2.99
N MET A 259 -0.64 13.27 2.96
CA MET A 259 -0.11 12.02 3.52
C MET A 259 -0.25 12.01 5.04
N ILE A 260 -0.40 10.82 5.62
CA ILE A 260 -0.53 10.62 7.07
C ILE A 260 0.87 10.57 7.70
N ASP A 261 0.97 10.88 8.99
CA ASP A 261 2.20 10.79 9.75
C ASP A 261 2.70 9.34 9.84
N TYR A 262 4.01 9.15 9.84
CA TYR A 262 4.65 7.87 10.19
C TYR A 262 5.08 7.88 11.65
N PRO A 263 4.62 6.92 12.48
CA PRO A 263 5.23 6.65 13.77
C PRO A 263 6.75 6.46 13.67
N GLY A 264 7.48 6.93 14.67
CA GLY A 264 8.93 6.84 14.65
C GLY A 264 9.46 5.42 14.81
N ALA A 265 8.82 4.62 15.66
CA ALA A 265 9.28 3.27 15.95
C ALA A 265 9.09 2.33 14.74
N ILE A 266 7.97 2.40 14.03
CA ILE A 266 7.78 1.63 12.78
C ILE A 266 8.74 2.09 11.66
N ASN A 267 8.99 3.39 11.54
CA ASN A 267 9.99 3.90 10.60
C ASN A 267 11.38 3.33 10.89
N ARG A 268 11.78 3.36 12.17
CA ARG A 268 13.04 2.76 12.61
C ARG A 268 13.08 1.28 12.25
N ASP A 269 12.02 0.54 12.55
CA ASP A 269 11.96 -0.89 12.28
C ASP A 269 12.07 -1.21 10.78
N MET A 270 11.38 -0.45 9.93
CA MET A 270 11.50 -0.58 8.47
C MET A 270 12.91 -0.26 7.97
N LEU A 271 13.48 0.85 8.41
CA LEU A 271 14.83 1.27 7.99
C LEU A 271 15.89 0.26 8.45
N LEU A 272 15.86 -0.13 9.72
CA LEU A 272 16.88 -0.99 10.30
C LEU A 272 16.72 -2.43 9.84
N TRP A 273 15.52 -3.00 9.97
CA TRP A 273 15.35 -4.43 9.72
C TRP A 273 15.15 -4.71 8.25
N ILE A 274 14.27 -3.99 7.56
CA ILE A 274 13.96 -4.31 6.16
C ILE A 274 15.05 -3.81 5.23
N TRP A 275 15.40 -2.52 5.31
CA TRP A 275 16.34 -1.92 4.35
C TRP A 275 17.81 -2.16 4.68
N LEU A 276 18.21 -1.94 5.94
CA LEU A 276 19.61 -1.96 6.33
C LEU A 276 20.12 -3.37 6.67
N LYS A 277 19.40 -4.15 7.48
CA LYS A 277 19.84 -5.50 7.90
C LYS A 277 19.37 -6.60 6.97
N ASN A 278 18.25 -6.39 6.27
CA ASN A 278 17.75 -7.26 5.21
C ASN A 278 17.67 -8.77 5.58
N PRO A 279 17.14 -9.15 6.76
CA PRO A 279 17.10 -10.54 7.20
C PRO A 279 16.04 -11.37 6.43
N LEU A 280 15.03 -10.72 5.84
CA LEU A 280 13.99 -11.40 5.06
C LEU A 280 14.56 -12.17 3.87
N ASN A 281 15.67 -11.71 3.29
CA ASN A 281 16.37 -12.41 2.21
C ASN A 281 16.94 -13.78 2.63
N GLN A 282 16.99 -14.07 3.94
CA GLN A 282 17.43 -15.36 4.48
C GLN A 282 16.25 -16.28 4.85
N GLY A 283 15.01 -15.83 4.65
CA GLY A 283 13.81 -16.59 5.01
C GLY A 283 13.49 -16.62 6.51
N LYS A 284 14.36 -16.10 7.37
CA LYS A 284 14.17 -16.06 8.83
C LYS A 284 14.40 -14.66 9.38
N PHE A 285 13.50 -14.20 10.23
CA PHE A 285 13.60 -12.90 10.88
C PHE A 285 13.29 -13.03 12.37
N SER A 286 14.18 -12.55 13.23
CA SER A 286 13.98 -12.50 14.67
C SER A 286 13.63 -11.09 15.10
N TYR A 287 12.50 -10.93 15.79
CA TYR A 287 12.04 -9.64 16.29
C TYR A 287 11.46 -9.76 17.70
N LYS A 288 12.06 -9.05 18.66
CA LYS A 288 11.65 -9.03 20.08
C LYS A 288 11.35 -10.42 20.67
N GLY A 289 12.25 -11.38 20.44
CA GLY A 289 12.12 -12.75 20.95
C GLY A 289 11.20 -13.67 20.14
N ARG A 290 10.55 -13.18 19.08
CA ARG A 290 9.80 -14.00 18.13
C ARG A 290 10.66 -14.36 16.93
N THR A 291 10.66 -15.64 16.59
CA THR A 291 11.25 -16.14 15.35
C THR A 291 10.16 -16.25 14.30
N LEU A 292 10.35 -15.57 13.18
CA LEU A 292 9.45 -15.56 12.04
C LEU A 292 10.16 -16.31 10.91
N ASP A 293 9.52 -17.36 10.40
CA ASP A 293 10.09 -18.23 9.36
C ASP A 293 9.15 -18.24 8.16
N ILE A 294 9.63 -17.83 7.00
CA ILE A 294 8.84 -17.82 5.76
C ILE A 294 8.39 -19.25 5.41
N ASN A 295 9.08 -20.29 5.87
CA ASN A 295 8.66 -21.68 5.69
C ASN A 295 7.38 -22.05 6.48
N ASN A 296 6.96 -21.23 7.44
CA ASN A 296 5.67 -21.42 8.13
C ASN A 296 4.48 -21.06 7.24
N ILE A 297 4.70 -20.36 6.11
CA ILE A 297 3.63 -19.95 5.21
C ILE A 297 3.14 -21.17 4.40
N LYS A 298 1.90 -21.58 4.64
CA LYS A 298 1.22 -22.68 3.92
C LYS A 298 0.22 -22.22 2.87
N SER A 299 -0.02 -20.91 2.79
CA SER A 299 -0.93 -20.27 1.85
C SER A 299 -0.48 -20.44 0.39
N SER A 300 -1.43 -20.45 -0.55
CA SER A 300 -1.13 -20.13 -1.95
C SER A 300 -0.62 -18.70 -2.05
N LEU A 301 0.49 -18.49 -2.77
CA LEU A 301 1.19 -17.21 -2.83
C LEU A 301 1.06 -16.56 -4.20
N LEU A 302 0.55 -15.32 -4.21
CA LEU A 302 0.69 -14.43 -5.36
C LEU A 302 1.63 -13.28 -5.03
N ILE A 303 2.74 -13.24 -5.74
CA ILE A 303 3.81 -12.28 -5.54
C ILE A 303 3.83 -11.33 -6.74
N GLY A 304 3.66 -10.04 -6.49
CA GLY A 304 3.53 -9.02 -7.52
C GLY A 304 4.60 -7.95 -7.43
N ALA A 305 5.21 -7.59 -8.55
CA ALA A 305 6.15 -6.47 -8.62
C ALA A 305 5.84 -5.55 -9.81
N GLY A 306 6.05 -4.25 -9.63
CA GLY A 306 5.90 -3.29 -10.72
C GLY A 306 7.00 -3.46 -11.75
N ASP A 307 6.66 -3.54 -13.03
CA ASP A 307 7.63 -3.67 -14.12
C ASP A 307 8.58 -2.45 -14.24
N SER A 308 8.13 -1.31 -13.75
CA SER A 308 8.80 -0.01 -13.78
C SER A 308 8.97 0.59 -12.37
N ASP A 309 8.86 -0.25 -11.33
CA ASP A 309 9.10 0.16 -9.95
C ASP A 309 10.60 0.36 -9.70
N GLY A 310 11.01 1.62 -9.54
CA GLY A 310 12.39 2.00 -9.24
C GLY A 310 12.76 1.98 -7.75
N MET A 311 11.78 1.85 -6.85
CA MET A 311 12.02 1.80 -5.40
C MET A 311 12.03 0.36 -4.92
N VAL A 312 10.99 -0.40 -5.22
CA VAL A 312 10.90 -1.83 -4.89
C VAL A 312 10.91 -2.62 -6.20
N THR A 313 12.12 -2.83 -6.71
CA THR A 313 12.34 -3.47 -8.01
C THR A 313 11.85 -4.92 -8.01
N PRO A 314 11.52 -5.50 -9.18
CA PRO A 314 11.20 -6.92 -9.29
C PRO A 314 12.25 -7.83 -8.65
N ALA A 315 13.53 -7.50 -8.80
CA ALA A 315 14.64 -8.25 -8.21
C ALA A 315 14.60 -8.27 -6.67
N SER A 316 14.06 -7.23 -6.02
CA SER A 316 13.90 -7.20 -4.57
C SER A 316 12.70 -7.99 -4.05
N VAL A 317 11.69 -8.24 -4.89
CA VAL A 317 10.46 -8.95 -4.51
C VAL A 317 10.55 -10.44 -4.84
N GLN A 318 11.14 -10.76 -5.99
CA GLN A 318 11.25 -12.11 -6.53
C GLN A 318 11.84 -13.15 -5.57
N PRO A 319 12.74 -12.82 -4.61
CA PRO A 319 13.25 -13.81 -3.68
C PRO A 319 12.19 -14.56 -2.86
N LEU A 320 11.02 -13.95 -2.61
CA LEU A 320 9.92 -14.65 -1.92
C LEU A 320 9.53 -15.96 -2.61
N THR A 321 9.68 -16.04 -3.93
CA THR A 321 9.24 -17.18 -4.74
C THR A 321 9.97 -18.48 -4.40
N HIS A 322 11.20 -18.39 -3.89
CA HIS A 322 12.04 -19.55 -3.59
C HIS A 322 12.38 -19.69 -2.09
N LEU A 323 12.16 -18.66 -1.29
CA LEU A 323 12.35 -18.69 0.16
C LEU A 323 11.18 -19.35 0.92
N THR A 324 10.02 -19.45 0.26
CA THR A 324 8.81 -20.06 0.83
C THR A 324 8.74 -21.56 0.63
N SER A 325 8.06 -22.25 1.55
CA SER A 325 7.75 -23.69 1.42
C SER A 325 6.38 -23.97 0.79
N SER A 326 5.65 -22.92 0.39
CA SER A 326 4.35 -23.05 -0.28
C SER A 326 4.48 -23.84 -1.58
N GLN A 327 3.49 -24.69 -1.84
CA GLN A 327 3.44 -25.54 -3.04
C GLN A 327 2.79 -24.85 -4.23
N ASP A 328 2.15 -23.70 -4.02
CA ASP A 328 1.45 -22.93 -5.05
C ASP A 328 1.95 -21.48 -5.01
N VAL A 329 2.94 -21.19 -5.85
CA VAL A 329 3.62 -19.91 -5.90
C VAL A 329 3.51 -19.32 -7.31
N CYS A 330 2.95 -18.12 -7.39
CA CYS A 330 2.84 -17.37 -8.63
C CYS A 330 3.57 -16.03 -8.51
N PHE A 331 4.44 -15.72 -9.48
CA PHE A 331 5.05 -14.40 -9.60
C PHE A 331 4.52 -13.67 -10.82
N LYS A 332 4.14 -12.39 -10.66
CA LYS A 332 3.60 -11.57 -11.74
C LYS A 332 4.23 -10.19 -11.78
N LEU A 333 4.70 -9.80 -12.96
CA LEU A 333 5.00 -8.40 -13.26
C LEU A 333 3.70 -7.65 -13.54
N ILE A 334 3.53 -6.54 -12.84
CA ILE A 334 2.35 -5.69 -12.88
C ILE A 334 2.73 -4.40 -13.61
N PRO A 335 1.97 -3.96 -14.62
CA PRO A 335 2.26 -2.71 -15.32
C PRO A 335 2.25 -1.49 -14.39
N GLY A 336 3.36 -0.77 -14.37
CA GLY A 336 3.53 0.49 -13.66
C GLY A 336 4.55 0.46 -12.52
N GLY A 337 4.92 1.65 -12.03
CA GLY A 337 5.78 1.81 -10.86
C GLY A 337 5.00 1.68 -9.54
N HIS A 338 5.67 1.89 -8.40
CA HIS A 338 5.19 1.56 -7.05
C HIS A 338 3.70 1.80 -6.73
N MET A 339 3.17 2.99 -7.06
CA MET A 339 1.74 3.32 -6.88
C MET A 339 0.84 2.78 -8.00
N GLY A 340 1.38 2.71 -9.21
CA GLY A 340 0.66 2.35 -10.43
C GLY A 340 0.12 0.91 -10.41
N LEU A 341 0.71 0.03 -9.61
CA LEU A 341 0.20 -1.33 -9.41
C LEU A 341 -1.26 -1.32 -8.96
N MET A 342 -1.62 -0.41 -8.06
CA MET A 342 -2.95 -0.39 -7.42
C MET A 342 -3.98 0.42 -8.18
N CYS A 343 -3.57 1.44 -8.95
CA CYS A 343 -4.50 2.42 -9.49
C CYS A 343 -4.22 2.87 -10.94
N SER A 344 -3.28 2.24 -11.66
CA SER A 344 -3.03 2.58 -13.07
C SER A 344 -4.05 1.92 -14.01
N GLN A 345 -4.30 2.57 -15.15
CA GLN A 345 -5.17 2.00 -16.18
C GLN A 345 -4.56 0.75 -16.83
N ALA A 346 -3.23 0.69 -16.95
CA ALA A 346 -2.56 -0.49 -17.48
C ALA A 346 -2.75 -1.70 -16.54
N SER A 347 -2.60 -1.50 -15.23
CA SER A 347 -2.90 -2.52 -14.22
C SER A 347 -4.37 -2.95 -14.27
N SER A 348 -5.32 -2.01 -14.44
CA SER A 348 -6.74 -2.37 -14.49
C SER A 348 -7.10 -3.23 -15.71
N ILE A 349 -6.42 -3.03 -16.83
CA ILE A 349 -6.68 -3.79 -18.06
C ILE A 349 -5.95 -5.15 -18.04
N GLN A 350 -4.72 -5.19 -17.53
CA GLN A 350 -3.85 -6.35 -17.69
C GLN A 350 -3.73 -7.22 -16.44
N PHE A 351 -3.69 -6.61 -15.25
CA PHE A 351 -3.42 -7.33 -14.00
C PHE A 351 -4.70 -7.67 -13.23
N TRP A 352 -5.68 -6.78 -13.13
CA TRP A 352 -6.88 -7.06 -12.35
C TRP A 352 -7.71 -8.27 -12.84
N PRO A 353 -7.86 -8.51 -14.17
CA PRO A 353 -8.48 -9.74 -14.65
C PRO A 353 -7.71 -10.99 -14.24
N PHE A 354 -6.38 -10.95 -14.31
CA PHE A 354 -5.52 -12.04 -13.85
C PHE A 354 -5.67 -12.27 -12.34
N LEU A 355 -5.64 -11.19 -11.53
CA LEU A 355 -5.82 -11.26 -10.08
C LEU A 355 -7.16 -11.90 -9.72
N THR A 356 -8.24 -11.48 -10.39
CA THR A 356 -9.58 -12.05 -10.19
C THR A 356 -9.58 -13.54 -10.50
N ASN A 357 -9.09 -13.94 -11.68
CA ASN A 357 -9.03 -15.34 -12.06
C ASN A 357 -8.19 -16.19 -11.08
N TRP A 358 -7.05 -15.67 -10.63
CA TRP A 358 -6.19 -16.33 -9.65
C TRP A 358 -6.91 -16.54 -8.30
N LEU A 359 -7.63 -15.52 -7.83
CA LEU A 359 -8.44 -15.58 -6.61
C LEU A 359 -9.63 -16.53 -6.76
N GLU A 360 -10.33 -16.50 -7.88
CA GLU A 360 -11.49 -17.37 -8.15
C GLU A 360 -11.16 -18.86 -8.03
N GLN A 361 -9.99 -19.26 -8.54
CA GLN A 361 -9.51 -20.64 -8.47
C GLN A 361 -9.21 -21.11 -7.03
N ARG A 362 -9.00 -20.18 -6.08
CA ARG A 362 -8.43 -20.48 -4.76
C ARG A 362 -9.27 -19.99 -3.58
N SER A 363 -10.33 -19.23 -3.85
CA SER A 363 -11.12 -18.58 -2.80
C SER A 363 -12.47 -19.25 -2.56
N MET A 364 -12.76 -20.38 -3.22
CA MET A 364 -14.00 -21.11 -2.97
C MET A 364 -13.92 -21.86 -1.63
N ILE A 365 -14.96 -21.73 -0.80
CA ILE A 365 -15.11 -22.51 0.43
C ILE A 365 -15.45 -23.94 0.00
N SER A 366 -14.54 -24.88 0.25
CA SER A 366 -14.81 -26.30 0.03
C SER A 366 -15.99 -26.72 0.90
N GLN A 367 -17.03 -27.31 0.31
CA GLN A 367 -18.08 -27.96 1.07
C GLN A 367 -17.48 -29.20 1.75
N HIS A 368 -17.09 -29.08 3.02
CA HIS A 368 -16.98 -30.26 3.86
C HIS A 368 -18.40 -30.67 4.24
N HIS A 369 -18.86 -31.75 3.59
CA HIS A 369 -20.04 -32.51 3.96
C HIS A 369 -19.87 -33.21 5.30
#